data_AF-A0A3D8GP01-F1
#
_entry.id   AF-A0A3D8GP01-F1
#
_cell.length_a   1.000
_cell.length_b   1.000
_cell.length_c   1.000
_cell.angle_alpha   90.00
_cell.angle_beta   90.00
_cell.angle_gamma   90.00
#
_symmetry.space_group_name_H-M   'P 1'
#
loop_
_entity.id
_entity.type
_entity.pdbx_description
1 polymer ?
#
loop_
_entity_poly.entity_id
_entity_poly.type
_entity_poly.pdbx_seq_one_letter_code
_entity_poly.pdbx_strand_id
1 'polypeptide(L)'
;MSDYKNEMELLREENKRLTDRISELENLVRKVSIPIIPSVIPGVVLIPIAGEVSVSRFDLIIPQLLEHAGADEIDTAIIDFTAISVEGLVDLTILGHYLINLTSSLRLVGCKVLVVGISPGFALELTKSQLQFIKELRTFSTFKSALQYLMKEKRLSLTKII
;
A
#
# COMPACT_ATOMS: atom_id res chain seq x y z
N MET A 1 30.90 42.73 14.47
CA MET A 1 31.45 41.56 13.74
C MET A 1 31.33 40.28 14.56
N SER A 2 31.65 40.28 15.86
CA SER A 2 31.49 39.10 16.73
C SER A 2 30.02 38.68 16.93
N ASP A 3 29.13 39.63 17.21
CA ASP A 3 27.71 39.33 17.49
C ASP A 3 26.96 38.75 16.29
N TYR A 4 27.18 39.30 15.09
CA TYR A 4 26.61 38.74 13.85
C TYR A 4 27.10 37.31 13.57
N LYS A 5 28.33 36.98 13.98
CA LYS A 5 28.88 35.63 13.79
C LYS A 5 28.22 34.64 14.74
N ASN A 6 28.01 35.05 15.99
CA ASN A 6 27.27 34.26 16.99
C ASN A 6 25.79 34.08 16.62
N GLU A 7 25.13 35.12 16.11
CA GLU A 7 23.73 35.06 15.67
C GLU A 7 23.57 34.12 14.47
N MET A 8 24.48 34.18 13.50
CA MET A 8 24.50 33.26 12.36
C MET A 8 24.78 31.81 12.77
N GLU A 9 25.57 31.60 13.82
CA GLU A 9 25.87 30.26 14.35
C GLU A 9 24.66 29.67 15.07
N LEU A 10 23.97 30.47 15.91
CA LEU A 10 22.70 30.11 16.54
C LEU A 10 21.61 29.78 15.52
N LEU A 11 21.46 30.59 14.46
CA LEU A 11 20.50 30.31 13.39
C LEU A 11 20.81 29.03 12.63
N ARG A 12 22.09 28.68 12.45
CA ARG A 12 22.50 27.43 11.80
C ARG A 12 22.22 26.22 12.68
N GLU A 13 22.50 26.31 13.97
CA GLU A 13 22.16 25.26 14.93
C GLU A 13 20.66 25.02 14.99
N GLU A 14 19.85 26.08 15.05
CA GLU A 14 18.39 25.95 15.08
C GLU A 14 17.85 25.40 13.75
N ASN A 15 18.35 25.84 12.60
CA ASN A 15 17.98 25.26 11.30
C ASN A 15 18.33 23.76 11.20
N LYS A 16 19.50 23.36 11.70
CA LYS A 16 19.91 21.95 11.73
C LYS A 16 18.96 21.15 12.62
N ARG A 17 18.68 21.63 13.83
CA ARG A 17 17.76 20.99 14.77
C ARG A 17 16.35 20.84 14.19
N LEU A 18 15.83 21.87 13.50
CA LEU A 18 14.54 21.81 12.82
C LEU A 18 14.57 20.80 11.66
N THR A 19 15.64 20.75 10.89
CA THR A 19 15.81 19.78 9.79
C THR A 19 15.85 18.34 10.30
N ASP A 20 16.60 18.10 11.38
CA ASP A 20 16.67 16.79 12.03
C ASP A 20 15.28 16.37 12.56
N ARG A 21 14.54 17.33 13.16
CA ARG A 21 13.18 17.08 13.65
C ARG A 21 12.19 16.80 12.54
N ILE A 22 12.27 17.50 11.42
CA ILE A 22 11.47 17.23 10.22
C ILE A 22 11.78 15.81 9.72
N SER A 23 13.05 15.44 9.62
CA SER A 23 13.46 14.10 9.18
C SER A 23 12.94 12.99 10.10
N GLU A 24 12.97 13.18 11.42
CA GLU A 24 12.36 12.26 12.39
C GLU A 24 10.84 12.13 12.18
N LEU A 25 10.14 13.26 12.04
CA LEU A 25 8.70 13.26 11.83
C LEU A 25 8.33 12.57 10.51
N GLU A 26 9.06 12.84 9.43
CA GLU A 26 8.88 12.15 8.16
C GLU A 26 9.12 10.64 8.27
N ASN A 27 10.14 10.21 9.02
CA ASN A 27 10.41 8.81 9.28
C ASN A 27 9.28 8.13 10.07
N LEU A 28 8.75 8.81 11.09
CA LEU A 28 7.61 8.31 11.87
C LEU A 28 6.36 8.20 10.99
N VAL A 29 6.08 9.22 10.17
CA VAL A 29 4.97 9.19 9.21
C VAL A 29 5.13 8.04 8.22
N ARG A 30 6.34 7.80 7.70
CA ARG A 30 6.64 6.64 6.83
C ARG A 30 6.36 5.30 7.51
N LYS A 31 6.77 5.12 8.77
CA LYS A 31 6.55 3.86 9.51
C LYS A 31 5.08 3.58 9.84
N VAL A 32 4.29 4.64 10.06
CA VAL A 32 2.83 4.53 10.31
C VAL A 32 2.04 4.45 9.00
N SER A 33 2.69 4.68 7.84
CA SER A 33 2.02 4.99 6.58
C SER A 33 1.20 3.84 5.97
N ILE A 34 1.45 2.59 6.32
CA ILE A 34 0.85 1.44 5.62
C ILE A 34 0.32 0.43 6.65
N PRO A 35 -0.95 0.54 7.04
CA PRO A 35 -1.53 -0.39 7.99
C PRO A 35 -1.73 -1.75 7.32
N ILE A 36 -1.04 -2.78 7.81
CA ILE A 36 -1.37 -4.18 7.51
C ILE A 36 -2.44 -4.60 8.50
N ILE A 37 -3.66 -4.81 8.01
CA ILE A 37 -4.83 -5.11 8.84
C ILE A 37 -5.13 -6.61 8.72
N PRO A 38 -5.00 -7.40 9.79
CA PRO A 38 -5.41 -8.80 9.77
C PRO A 38 -6.90 -8.94 9.48
N SER A 39 -7.26 -9.85 8.59
CA SER A 39 -8.65 -10.19 8.30
C SER A 39 -9.22 -11.13 9.35
N VAL A 40 -10.55 -11.20 9.41
CA VAL A 40 -11.28 -12.27 10.13
C VAL A 40 -11.08 -13.65 9.50
N ILE A 41 -10.58 -13.72 8.26
CA ILE A 41 -10.23 -14.96 7.57
C ILE A 41 -8.76 -15.29 7.86
N PRO A 42 -8.44 -16.49 8.38
CA PRO A 42 -7.04 -16.89 8.64
C PRO A 42 -6.15 -16.83 7.39
N GLY A 43 -4.93 -16.32 7.57
CA GLY A 43 -3.93 -16.16 6.52
C GLY A 43 -4.23 -15.02 5.53
N VAL A 44 -5.20 -14.15 5.83
CA VAL A 44 -5.60 -13.04 4.95
C VAL A 44 -5.32 -11.69 5.63
N VAL A 45 -4.73 -10.77 4.89
CA VAL A 45 -4.53 -9.36 5.32
C VAL A 45 -5.13 -8.37 4.34
N LEU A 46 -5.50 -7.19 4.85
CA LEU A 46 -5.97 -6.03 4.09
C LEU A 46 -4.94 -4.90 4.17
N ILE A 47 -4.60 -4.34 3.01
CA ILE A 47 -3.68 -3.21 2.85
C ILE A 47 -4.44 -2.09 2.14
N PRO A 48 -4.96 -1.09 2.86
CA PRO A 48 -5.58 0.06 2.25
C PRO A 48 -4.53 1.01 1.68
N ILE A 49 -4.71 1.37 0.41
CA ILE A 49 -3.96 2.40 -0.29
C ILE A 49 -4.83 3.66 -0.26
N ALA A 50 -4.43 4.63 0.56
CA ALA A 50 -5.19 5.87 0.75
C ALA A 50 -4.35 7.11 0.42
N GLY A 51 -5.04 8.14 -0.10
CA GLY A 51 -4.48 9.47 -0.39
C GLY A 51 -3.93 9.62 -1.81
N GLU A 52 -3.12 10.65 -2.02
CA GLU A 52 -2.34 10.81 -3.25
C GLU A 52 -1.42 9.60 -3.40
N VAL A 53 -1.53 8.93 -4.54
CA VAL A 53 -0.75 7.73 -4.79
C VAL A 53 0.70 8.12 -5.07
N SER A 54 1.49 8.26 -4.01
CA SER A 54 2.92 8.43 -4.15
C SER A 54 3.57 7.07 -4.38
N VAL A 55 4.35 6.98 -5.45
CA VAL A 55 5.27 5.90 -5.78
C VAL A 55 6.05 5.38 -4.56
N SER A 56 6.49 6.31 -3.70
CA SER A 56 7.24 6.02 -2.48
C SER A 56 6.53 5.07 -1.49
N ARG A 57 5.18 4.98 -1.54
CA ARG A 57 4.44 4.05 -0.70
C ARG A 57 4.58 2.62 -1.19
N PHE A 58 4.49 2.38 -2.49
CA PHE A 58 4.62 1.02 -3.02
C PHE A 58 5.99 0.41 -2.78
N ASP A 59 7.04 1.24 -2.80
CA ASP A 59 8.40 0.82 -2.44
C ASP A 59 8.51 0.31 -0.99
N LEU A 60 7.62 0.77 -0.10
CA LEU A 60 7.55 0.32 1.30
C LEU A 60 6.63 -0.89 1.48
N ILE A 61 5.55 -1.02 0.70
CA ILE A 61 4.58 -2.12 0.83
C ILE A 61 5.21 -3.47 0.57
N ILE A 62 5.97 -3.59 -0.53
CA ILE A 62 6.47 -4.89 -1.00
C ILE A 62 7.40 -5.52 0.06
N PRO A 63 8.44 -4.82 0.58
CA PRO A 63 9.29 -5.38 1.63
C PRO A 63 8.51 -5.78 2.88
N GLN A 64 7.57 -4.94 3.34
CA GLN A 64 6.77 -5.23 4.53
C GLN A 64 5.90 -6.47 4.35
N LEU A 65 5.20 -6.60 3.22
CA LEU A 65 4.37 -7.77 2.96
C LEU A 65 5.18 -9.05 2.75
N LEU A 66 6.39 -8.96 2.17
CA LEU A 66 7.28 -10.11 2.06
C LEU A 66 7.76 -10.59 3.43
N GLU A 67 8.09 -9.67 4.33
CA GLU A 67 8.47 -9.98 5.71
C GLU A 67 7.32 -10.69 6.46
N HIS A 68 6.11 -10.14 6.39
CA HIS A 68 4.95 -10.73 7.06
C HIS A 68 4.48 -12.04 6.39
N ALA A 69 4.58 -12.16 5.07
CA ALA A 69 4.25 -13.42 4.37
C ALA A 69 5.18 -14.56 4.79
N GLY A 70 6.45 -14.27 5.10
CA GLY A 70 7.40 -15.25 5.62
C GLY A 70 7.18 -15.60 7.09
N ALA A 71 6.69 -14.65 7.91
CA ALA A 71 6.61 -14.79 9.37
C ALA A 71 5.22 -15.22 9.90
N ASP A 72 4.13 -14.70 9.33
CA ASP A 72 2.78 -14.71 9.94
C ASP A 72 1.78 -15.64 9.23
N GLU A 73 2.25 -16.65 8.49
CA GLU A 73 1.41 -17.59 7.70
C GLU A 73 0.40 -16.88 6.76
N ILE A 74 0.76 -15.70 6.25
CA ILE A 74 -0.10 -14.95 5.33
C ILE A 74 -0.01 -15.56 3.94
N ASP A 75 -1.12 -16.13 3.47
CA ASP A 75 -1.25 -16.71 2.14
C ASP A 75 -2.02 -15.82 1.15
N THR A 76 -2.64 -14.74 1.64
CA THR A 76 -3.44 -13.84 0.82
C THR A 76 -3.35 -12.38 1.29
N ALA A 77 -3.00 -11.47 0.39
CA ALA A 77 -3.05 -10.03 0.59
C ALA A 77 -4.18 -9.40 -0.24
N ILE A 78 -5.00 -8.57 0.38
CA ILE A 78 -6.04 -7.77 -0.27
C ILE A 78 -5.57 -6.32 -0.32
N ILE A 79 -5.38 -5.78 -1.52
CA ILE A 79 -4.98 -4.39 -1.72
C ILE A 79 -6.22 -3.56 -2.04
N ASP A 80 -6.54 -2.57 -1.20
CA ASP A 80 -7.74 -1.76 -1.32
C ASP A 80 -7.41 -0.37 -1.89
N PHE A 81 -7.97 -0.08 -3.06
CA PHE A 81 -7.79 1.18 -3.80
C PHE A 81 -8.97 2.15 -3.63
N THR A 82 -9.92 1.86 -2.73
CA THR A 82 -11.13 2.68 -2.53
C THR A 82 -10.81 4.14 -2.23
N ALA A 83 -9.72 4.41 -1.50
CA ALA A 83 -9.35 5.74 -1.04
C ALA A 83 -8.21 6.38 -1.86
N ILE A 84 -7.92 5.87 -3.06
CA ILE A 84 -6.92 6.53 -3.92
C ILE A 84 -7.52 7.79 -4.55
N SER A 85 -6.75 8.87 -4.52
CA SER A 85 -6.97 9.98 -5.44
C SER A 85 -6.03 9.81 -6.62
N VAL A 86 -6.60 9.78 -7.83
CA VAL A 86 -5.80 9.85 -9.07
C VAL A 86 -5.48 11.30 -9.47
N GLU A 87 -5.96 12.28 -8.70
CA GLU A 87 -5.69 13.69 -8.89
C GLU A 87 -4.21 13.96 -8.55
N GLY A 88 -3.46 14.54 -9.49
CA GLY A 88 -2.03 14.84 -9.33
C GLY A 88 -1.05 13.75 -9.78
N LEU A 89 -1.54 12.57 -10.21
CA LEU A 89 -0.68 11.56 -10.84
C LEU A 89 -0.31 11.97 -12.27
N VAL A 90 0.99 12.07 -12.52
CA VAL A 90 1.55 12.41 -13.82
C VAL A 90 1.49 11.21 -14.79
N ASP A 91 1.64 9.98 -14.29
CA ASP A 91 1.60 8.75 -15.09
C ASP A 91 1.01 7.55 -14.31
N LEU A 92 -0.19 7.14 -14.68
CA LEU A 92 -0.88 5.98 -14.11
C LEU A 92 -0.26 4.63 -14.55
N THR A 93 0.58 4.62 -15.58
CA THR A 93 1.34 3.43 -16.02
C THR A 93 2.29 2.96 -14.94
N ILE A 94 2.88 3.89 -14.20
CA ILE A 94 3.78 3.59 -13.06
C ILE A 94 3.03 2.77 -11.99
N LEU A 95 1.78 3.11 -11.69
CA LEU A 95 0.96 2.34 -10.74
C LEU A 95 0.69 0.92 -11.22
N GLY A 96 0.46 0.76 -12.52
CA GLY A 96 0.32 -0.55 -13.14
C GLY A 96 1.59 -1.40 -12.95
N HIS A 97 2.78 -0.83 -13.17
CA HIS A 97 4.05 -1.53 -12.92
C HIS A 97 4.24 -1.89 -11.45
N TYR A 98 3.87 -1.01 -10.52
CA TYR A 98 3.93 -1.32 -9.09
C TYR A 98 3.03 -2.48 -8.69
N LEU A 99 1.80 -2.51 -9.20
CA LEU A 99 0.88 -3.62 -9.02
C LEU A 99 1.46 -4.94 -9.54
N ILE A 100 2.09 -4.93 -10.71
CA ILE A 100 2.76 -6.10 -11.30
C ILE A 100 3.90 -6.59 -10.41
N ASN A 101 4.76 -5.68 -9.96
CA ASN A 101 5.90 -6.01 -9.12
C ASN A 101 5.45 -6.58 -7.77
N LEU A 102 4.46 -5.95 -7.13
CA LEU A 102 3.91 -6.40 -5.86
C LEU A 102 3.29 -7.79 -5.98
N THR A 103 2.41 -7.98 -6.95
CA THR A 103 1.72 -9.26 -7.17
C THR A 103 2.68 -10.38 -7.54
N SER A 104 3.68 -10.09 -8.38
CA SER A 104 4.70 -11.08 -8.77
C SER A 104 5.59 -11.46 -7.61
N SER A 105 6.04 -10.49 -6.80
CA SER A 105 6.90 -10.73 -5.64
C SER A 105 6.19 -11.59 -4.59
N LEU A 106 4.94 -11.24 -4.25
CA LEU A 106 4.16 -11.99 -3.27
C LEU A 106 3.81 -13.40 -3.76
N ARG A 107 3.52 -13.55 -5.04
CA ARG A 107 3.27 -14.87 -5.63
C ARG A 107 4.48 -15.81 -5.52
N LEU A 108 5.71 -15.28 -5.63
CA LEU A 108 6.93 -16.09 -5.49
C LEU A 108 7.09 -16.69 -4.09
N VAL A 109 6.53 -16.04 -3.06
CA VAL A 109 6.53 -16.54 -1.67
C VAL A 109 5.24 -17.27 -1.30
N GLY A 110 4.38 -17.58 -2.28
CA GLY A 110 3.13 -18.31 -2.06
C GLY A 110 1.95 -17.45 -1.58
N CYS A 111 2.09 -16.12 -1.55
CA CYS A 111 1.04 -15.20 -1.16
C CYS A 111 0.24 -14.71 -2.39
N LYS A 112 -1.06 -14.97 -2.39
CA LYS A 112 -2.00 -14.53 -3.44
C LYS A 112 -2.36 -13.06 -3.24
N VAL A 113 -2.54 -12.32 -4.33
CA VAL A 113 -2.98 -10.92 -4.26
C VAL A 113 -4.37 -10.76 -4.86
N LEU A 114 -5.28 -10.17 -4.08
CA LEU A 114 -6.58 -9.70 -4.53
C LEU A 114 -6.60 -8.19 -4.52
N VAL A 115 -7.27 -7.58 -5.50
CA VAL A 115 -7.37 -6.11 -5.60
C VAL A 115 -8.83 -5.69 -5.48
N VAL A 116 -9.10 -4.67 -4.67
CA VAL A 116 -10.47 -4.15 -4.45
C VAL A 116 -10.53 -2.64 -4.60
N GLY A 117 -11.73 -2.09 -4.83
CA GLY A 117 -11.94 -0.64 -4.76
C GLY A 117 -11.39 0.16 -5.93
N ILE A 118 -11.03 -0.47 -7.06
CA ILE A 118 -10.62 0.25 -8.28
C ILE A 118 -11.83 1.03 -8.82
N SER A 119 -11.67 2.36 -8.95
CA SER A 119 -12.69 3.22 -9.55
C SER A 119 -12.78 3.00 -11.07
N PRO A 120 -13.94 3.25 -11.71
CA PRO A 120 -14.08 3.08 -13.17
C PRO A 120 -13.07 3.89 -13.99
N GLY A 121 -12.76 5.12 -13.57
CA GLY A 121 -11.75 5.95 -14.21
C GLY A 121 -10.35 5.33 -14.12
N PHE A 122 -9.99 4.83 -12.94
CA PHE A 122 -8.70 4.15 -12.76
C PHE A 122 -8.62 2.84 -13.57
N ALA A 123 -9.71 2.06 -13.61
CA ALA A 123 -9.77 0.86 -14.44
C ALA A 123 -9.56 1.17 -15.93
N LEU A 124 -10.20 2.22 -16.45
CA LEU A 124 -10.04 2.64 -17.84
C LEU A 124 -8.57 2.99 -18.14
N GLU A 125 -7.94 3.77 -17.27
CA GLU A 125 -6.54 4.17 -17.47
C GLU A 125 -5.57 2.98 -17.36
N LEU A 126 -5.80 2.07 -16.42
CA LEU A 126 -5.04 0.82 -16.34
C LEU A 126 -5.16 0.02 -17.65
N THR A 127 -6.35 -0.07 -18.26
CA THR A 127 -6.48 -0.79 -19.55
C THR A 127 -5.72 -0.12 -20.71
N LYS A 128 -5.54 1.21 -20.69
CA LYS A 128 -4.78 1.95 -21.70
C LYS A 128 -3.27 1.74 -21.59
N SER A 129 -2.76 1.38 -20.42
CA SER A 129 -1.33 1.14 -20.17
C SER A 129 -0.72 -0.05 -20.93
N GLN A 130 -1.53 -0.84 -21.65
CA GLN A 130 -1.15 -2.03 -22.43
C GLN A 130 -0.43 -3.14 -21.63
N LEU A 131 -0.48 -3.06 -20.30
CA LEU A 131 0.10 -4.06 -19.41
C LEU A 131 -0.71 -5.37 -19.47
N GLN A 132 -0.17 -6.39 -20.15
CA GLN A 132 -0.83 -7.69 -20.33
C GLN A 132 -1.21 -8.36 -19.00
N PHE A 133 -0.38 -8.14 -17.97
CA PHE A 133 -0.53 -8.71 -16.63
C PHE A 133 -1.83 -8.28 -15.92
N ILE A 134 -2.46 -7.17 -16.32
CA ILE A 134 -3.73 -6.72 -15.73
C ILE A 134 -4.82 -7.80 -15.85
N LYS A 135 -4.75 -8.66 -16.89
CA LYS A 135 -5.70 -9.77 -17.10
C LYS A 135 -5.59 -10.87 -16.04
N GLU A 136 -4.45 -10.97 -15.35
CA GLU A 136 -4.21 -11.96 -14.30
C GLU A 136 -4.61 -11.45 -12.91
N LEU A 137 -4.85 -10.14 -12.77
CA LEU A 137 -5.27 -9.55 -11.51
C LEU A 137 -6.68 -10.02 -11.16
N ARG A 138 -6.82 -10.62 -9.98
CA ARG A 138 -8.12 -10.97 -9.42
C ARG A 138 -8.69 -9.75 -8.72
N THR A 139 -9.63 -9.08 -9.37
CA THR A 139 -10.24 -7.83 -8.90
C THR A 139 -11.65 -8.05 -8.36
N PHE A 140 -12.04 -7.26 -7.37
CA PHE A 140 -13.41 -7.19 -6.87
C PHE A 140 -13.83 -5.72 -6.69
N SER A 141 -15.13 -5.46 -6.79
CA SER A 141 -15.65 -4.10 -6.57
C SER A 141 -15.48 -3.63 -5.13
N THR A 142 -15.49 -4.54 -4.14
CA THR A 142 -15.46 -4.19 -2.71
C THR A 142 -14.68 -5.22 -1.91
N PHE A 143 -14.19 -4.81 -0.73
CA PHE A 143 -13.62 -5.74 0.25
C PHE A 143 -14.60 -6.86 0.63
N LYS A 144 -15.89 -6.54 0.78
CA LYS A 144 -16.95 -7.50 1.08
C LYS A 144 -17.04 -8.62 0.03
N SER A 145 -16.99 -8.30 -1.26
CA SER A 145 -17.06 -9.31 -2.32
C SER A 145 -15.80 -10.18 -2.39
N ALA A 146 -14.62 -9.60 -2.11
CA ALA A 146 -13.39 -10.37 -1.96
C ALA A 146 -13.45 -11.35 -0.77
N LEU A 147 -13.96 -10.90 0.39
CA LEU A 147 -14.17 -11.79 1.55
C LEU A 147 -15.13 -12.93 1.24
N GLN A 148 -16.26 -12.65 0.59
CA GLN A 148 -17.22 -13.69 0.21
C GLN A 148 -16.61 -14.74 -0.74
N TYR A 149 -15.73 -14.30 -1.64
CA TYR A 149 -14.97 -15.19 -2.50
C TYR A 149 -14.01 -16.07 -1.69
N LEU A 150 -13.20 -15.47 -0.81
CA LEU A 150 -12.24 -16.18 0.02
C LEU A 150 -12.91 -17.17 0.99
N MET A 151 -14.05 -16.80 1.55
CA MET A 151 -14.84 -17.70 2.38
C MET A 151 -15.24 -18.96 1.61
N LYS A 152 -15.71 -18.82 0.37
CA LYS A 152 -16.05 -19.98 -0.47
C LYS A 152 -14.81 -20.81 -0.80
N GLU A 153 -13.70 -20.15 -1.16
CA GLU A 153 -12.43 -20.82 -1.48
C GLU A 153 -11.90 -21.63 -0.29
N LYS A 154 -11.92 -21.05 0.92
CA LYS A 154 -11.47 -21.67 2.16
C LYS A 154 -12.54 -22.52 2.86
N ARG A 155 -13.72 -22.71 2.23
CA ARG A 155 -14.85 -23.49 2.77
C ARG A 155 -15.32 -23.02 4.16
N LEU A 156 -15.30 -21.72 4.39
CA LEU A 156 -15.75 -21.07 5.61
C LEU A 156 -17.20 -20.58 5.48
N SER A 157 -17.95 -20.64 6.58
CA SER A 157 -19.30 -20.09 6.70
C SER A 157 -19.36 -19.07 7.84
N LEU A 158 -20.13 -18.00 7.65
CA LEU A 158 -20.45 -17.06 8.73
C LEU A 158 -21.62 -17.63 9.52
N THR A 159 -21.41 -17.90 10.80
CA THR A 159 -22.48 -18.28 11.72
C THR A 159 -22.86 -17.07 12.55
N LYS A 160 -24.15 -16.71 12.56
CA LYS A 160 -24.68 -15.69 13.46
C LYS A 160 -24.69 -16.29 14.87
N ILE A 161 -23.86 -15.72 15.75
CA ILE A 161 -23.94 -16.03 17.18
C ILE A 161 -25.15 -15.25 17.71
N ILE A 162 -26.16 -15.99 18.16
CA ILE A 162 -27.39 -15.47 18.78
C ILE A 162 -27.15 -15.37 20.28
#